data_AF-A0A5C4Y9A5-F1
#
_entry.id   AF-A0A5C4Y9A5-F1
#
_cell.length_a   1.000
_cell.length_b   1.000
_cell.length_c   1.000
_cell.angle_alpha   90.00
_cell.angle_beta   90.00
_cell.angle_gamma   90.00
#
_symmetry.space_group_name_H-M   'P 1'
#
loop_
_entity.id
_entity.type
_entity.pdbx_description
1 polymer ?
#
loop_
_entity_poly.entity_id
_entity_poly.type
_entity_poly.pdbx_seq_one_letter_code
_entity_poly.pdbx_strand_id
1 'polypeptide(L)'
;MLITRHNIRIANRQAWQLDELTRTGWLIAEDRPISGMTGGQVYRPARVTQRALDDNQLLIGEVSLQTELHRLPQAEYWALVCGSPGYTIYPGTEERTDALLSPLTPREQQAWLGDLVESVRAGRVPAAGRTVTVVWQPEGTRLVRLGTLWFASLQFAAPQPRKPARINRVHLGIDIGLRPLAVAVSARDTFCPGYVQRLDDLDKDLADLPLPLLEDVRAELGRVQYAVARQSLHGFTGQIMEFACSVTVERLNLTTFESDFVAQGRREAIIDWHQSWLPQALRVAGLAPLLRVEPYGTSQYCSLCRRKGQRDRHRFACPRCGVLDAHVNAGRNILNRGWAVRRSKARN
;
A
#
# COMPACT_ATOMS: atom_id res chain seq x y z
N MET A 1 18.26 12.84 -7.88
CA MET A 1 17.42 11.73 -7.38
C MET A 1 16.19 12.32 -6.72
N LEU A 2 15.07 11.63 -6.79
CA LEU A 2 13.82 12.02 -6.13
C LEU A 2 13.65 11.20 -4.85
N ILE A 3 13.10 11.83 -3.81
CA ILE A 3 13.02 11.22 -2.48
C ILE A 3 11.58 10.81 -2.18
N THR A 4 11.37 9.53 -1.88
CA THR A 4 10.13 9.01 -1.27
C THR A 4 10.34 8.74 0.22
N ARG A 5 9.26 8.82 0.99
CA ARG A 5 9.26 8.52 2.43
C ARG A 5 8.02 7.73 2.79
N HIS A 6 8.19 6.58 3.42
CA HIS A 6 7.08 5.73 3.82
C HIS A 6 7.09 5.54 5.33
N ASN A 7 5.93 5.80 5.95
CA ASN A 7 5.76 5.67 7.37
C ASN A 7 5.24 4.27 7.68
N ILE A 8 6.03 3.48 8.40
CA ILE A 8 5.71 2.13 8.84
C ILE A 8 5.44 2.15 10.34
N ARG A 9 4.42 1.43 10.79
CA ARG A 9 4.09 1.36 12.22
C ARG A 9 5.15 0.55 12.97
N ILE A 10 5.53 1.03 14.15
CA ILE A 10 6.31 0.27 15.13
C ILE A 10 5.33 -0.34 16.14
N ALA A 11 5.58 -1.58 16.57
CA ALA A 11 4.72 -2.26 17.54
C ALA A 11 4.65 -1.48 18.86
N ASN A 12 3.43 -1.24 19.36
CA ASN A 12 3.20 -0.45 20.57
C ASN A 12 3.94 -1.00 21.80
N ARG A 13 4.18 -2.31 21.86
CA ARG A 13 4.92 -2.98 22.96
C ARG A 13 6.36 -2.50 23.12
N GLN A 14 6.89 -1.76 22.15
CA GLN A 14 8.26 -1.23 22.15
C GLN A 14 8.33 0.27 22.36
N ALA A 15 7.20 0.93 22.64
CA ALA A 15 7.17 2.37 22.91
C ALA A 15 8.15 2.76 24.04
N TRP A 16 8.23 1.94 25.09
CA TRP A 16 9.15 2.16 26.21
C TRP A 16 10.63 2.11 25.80
N GLN A 17 11.01 1.23 24.86
CA GLN A 17 12.38 1.15 24.35
C GLN A 17 12.74 2.45 23.61
N LEU A 18 11.80 3.00 22.84
CA LEU A 18 11.98 4.25 22.10
C LEU A 18 12.01 5.48 23.02
N ASP A 19 11.18 5.49 24.06
CA ASP A 19 11.23 6.52 25.11
C ASP A 19 12.60 6.50 25.82
N GLU A 20 13.12 5.31 26.11
CA GLU A 20 14.45 5.14 26.72
C GLU A 20 15.58 5.61 25.80
N LEU A 21 15.53 5.27 24.50
CA LEU A 21 16.49 5.78 23.51
C LEU A 21 16.42 7.31 23.37
N THR A 22 15.25 7.91 23.57
CA THR A 22 15.09 9.37 23.60
C THR A 22 15.76 9.96 24.84
N ARG A 23 15.49 9.38 26.02
CA ARG A 23 16.06 9.83 27.31
C ARG A 23 17.59 9.73 27.35
N THR A 24 18.14 8.70 26.71
CA THR A 24 19.59 8.42 26.66
C THR A 24 20.30 9.13 25.51
N GLY A 25 19.59 9.92 24.69
CA GLY A 25 20.19 10.73 23.61
C GLY A 25 20.49 9.98 22.31
N TRP A 26 20.07 8.71 22.20
CA TRP A 26 20.19 7.93 20.95
C TRP A 26 19.18 8.35 19.89
N LEU A 27 18.08 8.97 20.31
CA LEU A 27 17.10 9.63 19.44
C LEU A 27 17.12 11.13 19.68
N ILE A 28 17.54 11.88 18.65
CA ILE A 28 17.69 13.32 18.70
C ILE A 28 16.43 13.94 18.11
N ALA A 29 15.73 14.78 18.90
CA ALA A 29 14.53 15.47 18.42
C ALA A 29 14.86 16.40 17.24
N GLU A 30 13.95 16.48 16.27
CA GLU A 30 14.03 17.39 15.13
C GLU A 30 12.68 18.10 14.92
N ASP A 31 12.71 19.39 14.57
CA ASP A 31 11.50 20.19 14.32
C ASP A 31 10.96 20.03 12.89
N ARG A 32 11.63 19.24 12.05
CA ARG A 32 11.24 19.07 10.65
C ARG A 32 10.04 18.13 10.56
N PRO A 33 8.87 18.60 10.10
CA PRO A 33 7.69 17.76 10.01
C PRO A 33 7.87 16.65 8.96
N ILE A 34 7.24 15.51 9.23
CA ILE A 34 7.15 14.39 8.28
C ILE A 34 5.78 14.40 7.60
N SER A 35 5.79 14.32 6.28
CA SER A 35 4.57 14.27 5.47
C SER A 35 3.66 13.13 5.93
N GLY A 36 2.37 13.43 6.13
CA GLY A 36 1.38 12.47 6.61
C GLY A 36 1.42 12.21 8.12
N MET A 37 2.29 12.89 8.88
CA MET A 37 2.43 12.76 10.34
C MET A 37 2.35 14.12 11.05
N THR A 38 1.36 14.93 10.67
CA THR A 38 1.17 16.26 11.26
C THR A 38 0.87 16.15 12.76
N GLY A 39 1.55 16.96 13.57
CA GLY A 39 1.42 16.97 15.03
C GLY A 39 2.25 15.90 15.76
N GLY A 40 3.04 15.08 15.04
CA GLY A 40 3.95 14.12 15.65
C GLY A 40 5.30 14.74 16.02
N GLN A 41 5.88 14.31 17.14
CA GLN A 41 7.27 14.63 17.50
C GLN A 41 8.22 13.76 16.67
N VAL A 42 9.16 14.40 15.97
CA VAL A 42 10.10 13.73 15.07
C VAL A 42 11.44 13.56 15.76
N TYR A 43 12.06 12.40 15.55
CA TYR A 43 13.36 12.04 16.06
C TYR A 43 14.25 11.46 14.95
N ARG A 44 15.54 11.73 15.01
CA ARG A 44 16.56 11.11 14.18
C ARG A 44 17.47 10.20 15.02
N PRO A 45 17.79 8.98 14.56
CA PRO A 45 18.80 8.14 15.19
C PRO A 45 20.19 8.80 15.22
N ALA A 46 20.89 8.67 16.34
CA ALA A 46 22.22 9.24 16.57
C ALA A 46 23.33 8.48 15.79
N ARG A 47 23.47 8.75 14.48
CA ARG A 47 24.51 8.18 13.58
C ARG A 47 24.84 6.69 13.85
N VAL A 48 23.80 5.90 14.07
CA VAL A 48 23.90 4.45 14.26
C VAL A 48 23.65 3.73 12.94
N THR A 49 24.24 2.55 12.81
CA THR A 49 23.92 1.61 11.74
C THR A 49 22.45 1.24 11.81
N GLN A 50 21.79 1.14 10.66
CA GLN A 50 20.43 0.62 10.57
C GLN A 50 20.37 -0.46 9.53
N ARG A 51 19.60 -1.50 9.80
CA ARG A 51 19.45 -2.66 8.91
C ARG A 51 18.09 -3.31 9.13
N ALA A 52 17.41 -3.71 8.06
CA ALA A 52 16.27 -4.60 8.19
C ALA A 52 16.75 -6.07 8.32
N LEU A 53 16.22 -6.81 9.28
CA LEU A 53 16.59 -8.23 9.49
C LEU A 53 15.64 -9.17 8.74
N ASP A 54 14.36 -8.78 8.67
CA ASP A 54 13.29 -9.49 7.99
C ASP A 54 12.11 -8.53 7.73
N ASP A 55 10.98 -9.06 7.28
CA ASP A 55 9.76 -8.29 6.93
C ASP A 55 9.12 -7.52 8.09
N ASN A 56 9.54 -7.80 9.32
CA ASN A 56 8.96 -7.27 10.54
C ASN A 56 10.00 -6.69 11.50
N GLN A 57 11.29 -6.65 11.15
CA GLN A 57 12.33 -6.21 12.08
C GLN A 57 13.28 -5.20 11.45
N LEU A 58 13.35 -4.02 12.08
CA LEU A 58 14.30 -2.96 11.78
C LEU A 58 15.24 -2.78 12.96
N LEU A 59 16.53 -3.03 12.73
CA LEU A 59 17.59 -2.77 13.69
C LEU A 59 18.04 -1.31 13.59
N ILE A 60 18.13 -0.63 14.73
CA ILE A 60 18.70 0.72 14.89
C ILE A 60 19.77 0.67 15.98
N GLY A 61 21.05 0.68 15.59
CA GLY A 61 22.14 0.31 16.48
C GLY A 61 21.99 -1.14 16.93
N GLU A 62 21.84 -1.35 18.23
CA GLU A 62 21.59 -2.67 18.83
C GLU A 62 20.11 -2.94 19.14
N VAL A 63 19.23 -1.95 18.90
CA VAL A 63 17.81 -2.07 19.22
C VAL A 63 17.03 -2.61 18.04
N SER A 64 16.43 -3.80 18.20
CA SER A 64 15.53 -4.38 17.21
C SER A 64 14.10 -3.87 17.41
N LEU A 65 13.55 -3.23 16.38
CA LEU A 65 12.19 -2.69 16.33
C LEU A 65 11.29 -3.57 15.46
N GLN A 66 10.24 -4.09 16.06
CA GLN A 66 9.12 -4.77 15.43
C GLN A 66 8.31 -3.77 14.62
N THR A 67 8.30 -3.96 13.31
CA THR A 67 7.74 -3.08 12.29
C THR A 67 6.94 -3.90 11.28
N GLU A 68 6.34 -3.27 10.28
CA GLU A 68 5.64 -3.93 9.17
C GLU A 68 6.33 -3.57 7.84
N LEU A 69 7.62 -3.92 7.67
CA LEU A 69 8.44 -3.49 6.54
C LEU A 69 7.95 -4.05 5.19
N HIS A 70 7.29 -5.21 5.20
CA HIS A 70 6.58 -5.72 4.03
C HIS A 70 5.49 -4.78 3.49
N ARG A 71 5.08 -3.74 4.25
CA ARG A 71 4.13 -2.71 3.80
C ARG A 71 4.75 -1.54 3.04
N LEU A 72 6.01 -1.64 2.65
CA LEU A 72 6.60 -0.72 1.68
C LEU A 72 6.05 -0.99 0.27
N PRO A 73 6.00 0.01 -0.61
CA PRO A 73 5.76 -0.23 -2.03
C PRO A 73 6.85 -1.14 -2.62
N GLN A 74 6.52 -1.85 -3.70
CA GLN A 74 7.35 -2.93 -4.25
C GLN A 74 8.82 -2.53 -4.48
N ALA A 75 9.08 -1.37 -5.08
CA ALA A 75 10.44 -0.93 -5.40
C ALA A 75 11.23 -0.57 -4.14
N GLU A 76 10.61 0.16 -3.20
CA GLU A 76 11.19 0.52 -1.90
C GLU A 76 11.40 -0.69 -0.99
N TYR A 77 10.51 -1.68 -1.03
CA TYR A 77 10.68 -2.96 -0.33
C TYR A 77 11.96 -3.66 -0.80
N TRP A 78 12.14 -3.82 -2.12
CA TRP A 78 13.36 -4.45 -2.64
C TRP A 78 14.61 -3.62 -2.41
N ALA A 79 14.50 -2.29 -2.41
CA ALA A 79 15.59 -1.39 -2.03
C ALA A 79 16.02 -1.60 -0.57
N LEU A 80 15.07 -1.81 0.34
CA LEU A 80 15.34 -2.13 1.74
C LEU A 80 16.02 -3.50 1.89
N VAL A 81 15.52 -4.53 1.19
CA VAL A 81 16.09 -5.89 1.20
C VAL A 81 17.54 -5.86 0.69
N CYS A 82 17.78 -5.25 -0.47
CA CYS A 82 19.13 -5.17 -1.05
C CYS A 82 20.07 -4.29 -0.22
N GLY A 83 19.54 -3.26 0.45
CA GLY A 83 20.30 -2.39 1.34
C GLY A 83 20.55 -2.98 2.73
N SER A 84 20.09 -4.20 3.02
CA SER A 84 20.17 -4.82 4.35
C SER A 84 20.92 -6.16 4.31
N PRO A 85 22.24 -6.18 4.53
CA PRO A 85 23.03 -7.41 4.50
C PRO A 85 22.56 -8.44 5.54
N GLY A 86 22.19 -9.63 5.08
CA GLY A 86 21.64 -10.69 5.93
C GLY A 86 20.14 -10.58 6.19
N TYR A 87 19.41 -9.79 5.40
CA TYR A 87 17.94 -9.83 5.38
C TYR A 87 17.45 -11.25 5.09
N THR A 88 16.47 -11.74 5.84
CA THR A 88 15.95 -13.11 5.71
C THR A 88 14.47 -13.17 5.30
N ILE A 89 14.15 -14.09 4.40
CA ILE A 89 12.79 -14.37 3.88
C ILE A 89 12.51 -15.86 3.93
N TYR A 90 11.25 -16.27 3.83
CA TYR A 90 10.92 -17.68 3.65
C TYR A 90 11.27 -18.14 2.21
N PRO A 91 11.86 -19.34 2.03
CA PRO A 91 12.24 -19.86 0.72
C PRO A 91 11.05 -19.95 -0.23
N GLY A 92 11.14 -19.43 -1.44
CA GLY A 92 10.06 -19.53 -2.44
C GLY A 92 8.94 -18.48 -2.32
N THR A 93 9.12 -17.43 -1.50
CA THR A 93 8.06 -16.43 -1.25
C THR A 93 7.69 -15.64 -2.51
N GLU A 94 8.62 -15.42 -3.43
CA GLU A 94 8.36 -14.72 -4.69
C GLU A 94 7.51 -15.58 -5.63
N GLU A 95 7.92 -16.84 -5.84
CA GLU A 95 7.22 -17.82 -6.68
C GLU A 95 5.79 -18.05 -6.17
N ARG A 96 5.62 -18.15 -4.84
CA ARG A 96 4.30 -18.24 -4.21
C ARG A 96 3.47 -16.98 -4.41
N THR A 97 4.09 -15.79 -4.39
CA THR A 97 3.39 -14.52 -4.64
C THR A 97 2.93 -14.44 -6.10
N ASP A 98 3.81 -14.79 -7.04
CA ASP A 98 3.52 -14.76 -8.48
C ASP A 98 2.41 -15.76 -8.86
N ALA A 99 2.38 -16.93 -8.22
CA ALA A 99 1.32 -17.92 -8.42
C ALA A 99 -0.09 -17.36 -8.13
N LEU A 100 -0.21 -16.44 -7.15
CA LEU A 100 -1.49 -15.84 -6.77
C LEU A 100 -1.93 -14.68 -7.68
N LEU A 101 -1.14 -14.30 -8.69
CA LEU A 101 -1.56 -13.31 -9.70
C LEU A 101 -2.47 -13.91 -10.78
N SER A 102 -2.68 -15.23 -10.74
CA SER A 102 -3.61 -15.95 -11.60
C SER A 102 -4.58 -16.79 -10.74
N PRO A 103 -5.78 -17.12 -11.25
CA PRO A 103 -6.70 -18.01 -10.55
C PRO A 103 -6.07 -19.39 -10.32
N LEU A 104 -6.19 -19.91 -9.10
CA LEU A 104 -5.78 -21.28 -8.78
C LEU A 104 -7.02 -22.19 -8.73
N THR A 105 -6.89 -23.39 -9.27
CA THR A 105 -7.86 -24.47 -9.01
C THR A 105 -7.77 -24.93 -7.56
N PRO A 106 -8.79 -25.60 -7.00
CA PRO A 106 -8.73 -26.12 -5.62
C PRO A 106 -7.52 -27.01 -5.34
N ARG A 107 -7.10 -27.83 -6.31
CA ARG A 107 -5.91 -28.69 -6.20
C ARG A 107 -4.61 -27.88 -6.17
N GLU A 108 -4.50 -26.85 -7.01
CA GLU A 108 -3.34 -25.97 -7.03
C GLU A 108 -3.26 -25.13 -5.75
N GLN A 109 -4.40 -24.67 -5.23
CA GLN A 109 -4.48 -23.96 -3.95
C GLN A 109 -4.02 -24.84 -2.79
N GLN A 110 -4.43 -26.12 -2.76
CA GLN A 110 -3.98 -27.05 -1.73
C GLN A 110 -2.47 -27.33 -1.81
N ALA A 111 -1.93 -27.51 -3.02
CA ALA A 111 -0.50 -27.70 -3.23
C ALA A 111 0.28 -26.45 -2.79
N TRP A 112 -0.17 -25.27 -3.21
CA TRP A 112 0.40 -23.98 -2.82
C TRP A 112 0.42 -23.80 -1.30
N LEU A 113 -0.64 -24.22 -0.60
CA LEU A 113 -0.71 -24.15 0.86
C LEU A 113 0.27 -25.11 1.52
N GLY A 114 0.41 -26.33 0.99
CA GLY A 114 1.43 -27.28 1.43
C GLY A 114 2.84 -26.71 1.31
N ASP A 115 3.16 -26.09 0.18
CA ASP A 115 4.46 -25.46 -0.06
C ASP A 115 4.72 -24.28 0.89
N LEU A 116 3.68 -23.51 1.24
CA LEU A 116 3.77 -22.45 2.24
C LEU A 116 4.13 -23.02 3.62
N VAL A 117 3.44 -24.07 4.05
CA VAL A 117 3.67 -24.71 5.35
C VAL A 117 5.09 -25.28 5.44
N GLU A 118 5.55 -25.98 4.41
CA GLU A 118 6.91 -26.53 4.35
C GLU A 118 7.98 -25.43 4.33
N SER A 119 7.73 -24.33 3.63
CA SER A 119 8.62 -23.16 3.64
C SER A 119 8.74 -22.54 5.03
N VAL A 120 7.62 -22.41 5.75
CA VAL A 120 7.62 -21.88 7.12
C VAL A 120 8.37 -22.81 8.07
N ARG A 121 8.18 -24.14 7.93
CA ARG A 121 8.92 -25.15 8.71
C ARG A 121 10.42 -25.11 8.45
N ALA A 122 10.83 -24.91 7.20
CA ALA A 122 12.25 -24.79 6.84
C ALA A 122 12.92 -23.54 7.43
N GLY A 123 12.12 -22.55 7.86
CA GLY A 123 12.60 -21.31 8.42
C GLY A 123 13.05 -20.31 7.36
N ARG A 124 13.48 -19.14 7.81
CA ARG A 124 13.93 -18.07 6.92
C ARG A 124 15.36 -18.31 6.44
N VAL A 125 15.63 -17.92 5.20
CA VAL A 125 16.94 -17.96 4.55
C VAL A 125 17.34 -16.56 4.09
N PRO A 126 18.65 -16.27 3.90
CA PRO A 126 19.08 -15.01 3.32
C PRO A 126 18.38 -14.73 1.99
N ALA A 127 17.87 -13.52 1.82
CA ALA A 127 17.22 -13.11 0.59
C ALA A 127 18.23 -13.05 -0.57
N ALA A 128 17.80 -13.50 -1.75
CA ALA A 128 18.60 -13.38 -2.95
C ALA A 128 18.77 -11.90 -3.33
N GLY A 129 19.97 -11.53 -3.78
CA GLY A 129 20.25 -10.18 -4.28
C GLY A 129 19.43 -9.89 -5.55
N ARG A 130 18.92 -8.67 -5.66
CA ARG A 130 18.19 -8.18 -6.84
C ARG A 130 18.76 -6.87 -7.32
N THR A 131 18.72 -6.64 -8.63
CA THR A 131 19.03 -5.34 -9.19
C THR A 131 17.84 -4.41 -8.97
N VAL A 132 18.04 -3.37 -8.18
CA VAL A 132 17.04 -2.34 -7.89
C VAL A 132 17.55 -0.97 -8.32
N THR A 133 16.64 -0.13 -8.81
CA THR A 133 16.97 1.26 -9.19
C THR A 133 16.74 2.23 -8.03
N VAL A 134 15.89 1.86 -7.07
CA VAL A 134 15.63 2.62 -5.85
C VAL A 134 16.64 2.20 -4.79
N VAL A 135 17.12 3.16 -4.02
CA VAL A 135 18.12 2.96 -2.96
C VAL A 135 17.55 3.39 -1.63
N TRP A 136 17.58 2.52 -0.62
CA TRP A 136 17.25 2.88 0.75
C TRP A 136 18.32 3.79 1.34
N GLN A 137 17.91 4.84 2.05
CA GLN A 137 18.79 5.81 2.72
C GLN A 137 18.60 5.74 4.24
N PRO A 138 19.34 4.86 4.95
CA PRO A 138 19.27 4.70 6.39
C PRO A 138 19.40 6.02 7.17
N GLU A 139 20.30 6.90 6.76
CA GLU A 139 20.52 8.22 7.36
C GLU A 139 19.31 9.16 7.26
N GLY A 140 18.43 8.89 6.29
CA GLY A 140 17.16 9.55 6.09
C GLY A 140 16.04 9.04 6.99
N THR A 141 16.23 7.93 7.71
CA THR A 141 15.22 7.38 8.63
C THR A 141 14.89 8.37 9.73
N ARG A 142 13.60 8.49 10.04
CA ARG A 142 13.10 9.23 11.20
C ARG A 142 12.14 8.37 12.00
N LEU A 143 12.15 8.53 13.31
CA LEU A 143 11.12 7.97 14.18
C LEU A 143 10.13 9.07 14.52
N VAL A 144 8.84 8.78 14.47
CA VAL A 144 7.80 9.76 14.74
C VAL A 144 6.89 9.22 15.83
N ARG A 145 6.76 10.01 16.90
CA ARG A 145 5.81 9.76 17.98
C ARG A 145 4.55 10.59 17.75
N LEU A 146 3.41 9.92 17.59
CA LEU A 146 2.10 10.55 17.47
C LEU A 146 1.19 10.03 18.58
N GLY A 147 1.07 10.80 19.67
CA GLY A 147 0.45 10.34 20.90
C GLY A 147 1.23 9.17 21.51
N THR A 148 0.57 8.01 21.62
CA THR A 148 1.16 6.76 22.12
C THR A 148 1.71 5.85 21.01
N LEU A 149 1.54 6.25 19.75
CA LEU A 149 1.95 5.46 18.60
C LEU A 149 3.32 5.91 18.11
N TRP A 150 4.12 4.95 17.65
CA TRP A 150 5.42 5.16 17.04
C TRP A 150 5.43 4.67 15.60
N PHE A 151 6.14 5.41 14.76
CA PHE A 151 6.31 5.10 13.34
C PHE A 151 7.78 5.27 12.93
N ALA A 152 8.25 4.39 12.05
CA ALA A 152 9.50 4.57 11.31
C ALA A 152 9.18 5.18 9.93
N SER A 153 9.66 6.39 9.68
CA SER A 153 9.63 7.04 8.37
C SER A 153 10.91 6.69 7.63
N LEU A 154 10.84 5.75 6.69
CA LEU A 154 11.98 5.26 5.91
C LEU A 154 12.13 6.08 4.63
N GLN A 155 13.35 6.50 4.30
CA GLN A 155 13.64 7.33 3.14
C GLN A 155 14.27 6.53 2.01
N PHE A 156 13.84 6.80 0.79
CA PHE A 156 14.37 6.15 -0.41
C PHE A 156 14.70 7.18 -1.47
N ALA A 157 15.78 6.92 -2.21
CA ALA A 157 16.19 7.70 -3.36
C ALA A 157 15.87 6.91 -4.63
N ALA A 158 15.04 7.50 -5.50
CA ALA A 158 14.70 6.95 -6.81
C ALA A 158 15.36 7.78 -7.93
N PRO A 159 15.68 7.15 -9.08
CA PRO A 159 16.08 7.90 -10.26
C PRO A 159 14.95 8.83 -10.68
N GLN A 160 15.31 9.95 -11.30
CA GLN A 160 14.32 10.83 -11.87
C GLN A 160 13.68 10.11 -13.07
N PRO A 161 12.36 9.90 -13.08
CA PRO A 161 11.71 9.24 -14.20
C PRO A 161 11.86 10.11 -15.43
N ARG A 162 12.10 9.49 -16.59
CA ARG A 162 11.99 10.18 -17.86
C ARG A 162 10.57 10.71 -17.97
N LYS A 163 10.40 12.03 -18.15
CA LYS A 163 9.08 12.63 -18.38
C LYS A 163 8.49 11.92 -19.59
N PRO A 164 7.38 11.17 -19.44
CA PRO A 164 6.80 10.50 -20.60
C PRO A 164 6.35 11.57 -21.60
N ALA A 165 6.33 11.25 -22.90
CA ALA A 165 5.75 12.14 -23.89
C ALA A 165 4.31 12.52 -23.47
N ARG A 166 3.91 13.78 -23.65
CA ARG A 166 2.61 14.29 -23.18
C ARG A 166 1.43 13.96 -24.11
N ILE A 167 1.66 13.14 -25.14
CA ILE A 167 0.68 12.89 -26.19
C ILE A 167 -0.43 12.00 -25.61
N ASN A 168 -1.69 12.43 -25.76
CA ASN A 168 -2.93 11.68 -25.43
C ASN A 168 -3.18 11.30 -23.96
N ARG A 169 -2.69 12.07 -22.98
CA ARG A 169 -2.99 11.79 -21.56
C ARG A 169 -4.39 12.22 -21.12
N VAL A 170 -4.95 11.47 -20.17
CA VAL A 170 -6.33 11.62 -19.69
C VAL A 170 -6.40 11.96 -18.21
N HIS A 171 -7.53 12.56 -17.80
CA HIS A 171 -7.86 12.74 -16.38
C HIS A 171 -8.51 11.47 -15.86
N LEU A 172 -8.01 10.96 -14.73
CA LEU A 172 -8.53 9.75 -14.10
C LEU A 172 -9.28 10.07 -12.81
N GLY A 173 -10.42 9.41 -12.62
CA GLY A 173 -11.08 9.26 -11.32
C GLY A 173 -10.89 7.83 -10.83
N ILE A 174 -10.44 7.65 -9.59
CA ILE A 174 -10.13 6.33 -9.03
C ILE A 174 -11.03 6.04 -7.84
N ASP A 175 -11.80 4.96 -7.94
CA ASP A 175 -12.53 4.32 -6.84
C ASP A 175 -11.66 3.20 -6.26
N ILE A 176 -11.64 3.04 -4.93
CA ILE A 176 -10.98 1.89 -4.29
C ILE A 176 -12.03 0.96 -3.69
N GLY A 177 -11.77 -0.33 -3.74
CA GLY A 177 -12.70 -1.35 -3.28
C GLY A 177 -11.96 -2.60 -2.85
N LEU A 178 -12.70 -3.59 -2.35
CA LEU A 178 -12.14 -4.90 -2.01
C LEU A 178 -12.12 -5.85 -3.21
N ARG A 179 -13.05 -5.65 -4.16
CA ARG A 179 -13.21 -6.45 -5.37
C ARG A 179 -13.84 -5.59 -6.49
N PRO A 180 -13.04 -5.09 -7.46
CA PRO A 180 -11.58 -5.14 -7.53
C PRO A 180 -10.90 -4.23 -6.49
N LEU A 181 -9.57 -4.34 -6.33
CA LEU A 181 -8.78 -3.52 -5.39
C LEU A 181 -8.91 -2.00 -5.67
N ALA A 182 -9.01 -1.64 -6.96
CA ALA A 182 -9.26 -0.28 -7.42
C ALA A 182 -9.84 -0.28 -8.83
N VAL A 183 -10.50 0.83 -9.23
CA VAL A 183 -10.95 1.08 -10.60
C VAL A 183 -10.61 2.52 -10.96
N ALA A 184 -9.82 2.71 -12.01
CA ALA A 184 -9.59 4.02 -12.60
C ALA A 184 -10.46 4.19 -13.84
N VAL A 185 -11.10 5.34 -13.98
CA VAL A 185 -11.89 5.67 -15.17
C VAL A 185 -11.42 6.97 -15.80
N SER A 186 -11.42 7.00 -17.13
CA SER A 186 -11.30 8.20 -17.93
C SER A 186 -12.67 8.58 -18.53
N ALA A 187 -12.70 9.54 -19.45
CA ALA A 187 -13.90 9.82 -20.23
C ALA A 187 -14.28 8.66 -21.18
N ARG A 188 -13.32 7.81 -21.57
CA ARG A 188 -13.49 6.77 -22.59
C ARG A 188 -13.17 5.36 -22.08
N ASP A 189 -12.25 5.26 -21.12
CA ASP A 189 -11.62 4.00 -20.75
C ASP A 189 -11.83 3.68 -19.27
N THR A 190 -11.67 2.42 -18.94
CA THR A 190 -11.66 1.89 -17.58
C THR A 190 -10.44 1.01 -17.42
N PHE A 191 -9.72 1.19 -16.32
CA PHE A 191 -8.51 0.46 -15.99
C PHE A 191 -8.69 -0.18 -14.61
N CYS A 192 -8.24 -1.42 -14.47
CA CYS A 192 -8.27 -2.16 -13.22
C CYS A 192 -6.88 -2.76 -12.95
N PRO A 193 -6.50 -2.96 -11.68
CA PRO A 193 -5.33 -3.75 -11.33
C PRO A 193 -5.49 -5.20 -11.83
N GLY A 194 -4.37 -5.89 -11.98
CA GLY A 194 -4.36 -7.31 -12.33
C GLY A 194 -5.12 -8.17 -11.31
N TYR A 195 -5.46 -9.38 -11.71
CA TYR A 195 -6.12 -10.34 -10.84
C TYR A 195 -5.29 -10.63 -9.58
N VAL A 196 -5.98 -10.89 -8.47
CA VAL A 196 -5.38 -11.33 -7.21
C VAL A 196 -6.24 -12.46 -6.67
N GLN A 197 -5.66 -13.66 -6.57
CA GLN A 197 -6.26 -14.78 -5.87
C GLN A 197 -6.36 -14.42 -4.39
N ARG A 198 -7.58 -14.53 -3.85
CA ARG A 198 -7.80 -14.45 -2.40
C ARG A 198 -7.78 -15.85 -1.82
N LEU A 199 -7.09 -15.96 -0.69
CA LEU A 199 -7.02 -17.17 0.11
C LEU A 199 -7.93 -17.02 1.33
N ASP A 200 -9.22 -16.81 1.05
CA ASP A 200 -10.26 -16.70 2.08
C ASP A 200 -10.56 -18.11 2.64
N ASP A 201 -10.86 -18.20 3.94
CA ASP A 201 -11.38 -19.40 4.62
C ASP A 201 -10.47 -20.65 4.64
N LEU A 202 -9.14 -20.48 4.57
CA LEU A 202 -8.15 -21.57 4.71
C LEU A 202 -8.00 -22.13 6.14
N ASP A 203 -8.75 -21.63 7.12
CA ASP A 203 -8.62 -22.04 8.51
C ASP A 203 -8.88 -23.55 8.72
N LYS A 204 -9.74 -24.16 7.89
CA LYS A 204 -9.99 -25.60 7.93
C LYS A 204 -8.79 -26.40 7.47
N ASP A 205 -8.11 -25.92 6.43
CA ASP A 205 -6.94 -26.58 5.85
C ASP A 205 -5.69 -26.46 6.74
N LEU A 206 -5.72 -25.55 7.71
CA LEU A 206 -4.65 -25.29 8.67
C LEU A 206 -4.95 -25.84 10.07
N ALA A 207 -6.13 -26.42 10.30
CA ALA A 207 -6.62 -26.77 11.64
C ALA A 207 -5.75 -27.78 12.40
N ASP A 208 -5.05 -28.66 11.67
CA ASP A 208 -4.23 -29.73 12.25
C ASP A 208 -2.78 -29.30 12.55
N LEU A 209 -2.41 -28.04 12.27
CA LEU A 209 -1.06 -27.56 12.55
C LEU A 209 -0.85 -27.24 14.04
N PRO A 210 0.32 -27.58 14.61
CA PRO A 210 0.68 -27.15 15.97
C PRO A 210 0.60 -25.62 16.12
N LEU A 211 0.11 -25.13 17.26
CA LEU A 211 -0.14 -23.69 17.48
C LEU A 211 1.03 -22.76 17.09
N PRO A 212 2.30 -23.02 17.48
CA PRO A 212 3.40 -22.13 17.07
C PRO A 212 3.59 -22.07 15.56
N LEU A 213 3.50 -23.21 14.87
CA LEU A 213 3.60 -23.27 13.41
C LEU A 213 2.38 -22.61 12.74
N LEU A 214 1.19 -22.80 13.29
CA LEU A 214 -0.04 -22.19 12.79
C LEU A 214 0.04 -20.66 12.81
N GLU A 215 0.57 -20.07 13.88
CA GLU A 215 0.77 -18.62 13.99
C GLU A 215 1.74 -18.10 12.92
N ASP A 216 2.87 -18.77 12.73
CA ASP A 216 3.85 -18.39 11.71
C ASP A 216 3.31 -18.54 10.28
N VAL A 217 2.57 -19.63 10.01
CA VAL A 217 1.91 -19.87 8.72
C VAL A 217 0.84 -18.81 8.45
N ARG A 218 0.00 -18.46 9.43
CA ARG A 218 -0.99 -17.38 9.27
C ARG A 218 -0.33 -16.03 9.04
N ALA A 219 0.76 -15.76 9.75
CA ALA A 219 1.51 -14.53 9.57
C ALA A 219 2.14 -14.46 8.16
N GLU A 220 2.68 -15.57 7.64
CA GLU A 220 3.23 -15.62 6.28
C GLU A 220 2.14 -15.56 5.21
N LEU A 221 1.02 -16.26 5.39
CA LEU A 221 -0.15 -16.18 4.52
C LEU A 221 -0.60 -14.73 4.36
N GLY A 222 -0.72 -14.00 5.48
CA GLY A 222 -1.07 -12.57 5.45
C GLY A 222 -0.04 -11.72 4.71
N ARG A 223 1.27 -12.01 4.84
CA ARG A 223 2.34 -11.31 4.11
C ARG A 223 2.30 -11.59 2.61
N VAL A 224 2.08 -12.85 2.21
CA VAL A 224 2.00 -13.21 0.79
C VAL A 224 0.73 -12.62 0.16
N GLN A 225 -0.42 -12.65 0.85
CA GLN A 225 -1.65 -12.00 0.40
C GLN A 225 -1.46 -10.47 0.24
N TYR A 226 -0.72 -9.84 1.14
CA TYR A 226 -0.34 -8.44 1.01
C TYR A 226 0.58 -8.21 -0.18
N ALA A 227 1.60 -9.07 -0.36
CA ALA A 227 2.60 -8.96 -1.42
C ALA A 227 1.98 -9.07 -2.82
N VAL A 228 1.03 -9.99 -3.03
CA VAL A 228 0.32 -10.14 -4.31
C VAL A 228 -0.52 -8.90 -4.62
N ALA A 229 -1.22 -8.36 -3.63
CA ALA A 229 -2.00 -7.13 -3.80
C ALA A 229 -1.09 -5.92 -4.06
N ARG A 230 0.05 -5.83 -3.36
CA ARG A 230 1.09 -4.82 -3.58
C ARG A 230 1.63 -4.88 -5.01
N GLN A 231 1.93 -6.07 -5.52
CA GLN A 231 2.44 -6.27 -6.88
C GLN A 231 1.41 -5.87 -7.93
N SER A 232 0.15 -6.27 -7.75
CA SER A 232 -0.95 -5.88 -8.63
C SER A 232 -1.17 -4.35 -8.66
N LEU A 233 -1.18 -3.70 -7.48
CA LEU A 233 -1.31 -2.25 -7.36
C LEU A 233 -0.07 -1.49 -7.86
N HIS A 234 1.12 -2.08 -7.77
CA HIS A 234 2.34 -1.52 -8.36
C HIS A 234 2.24 -1.49 -9.89
N GLY A 235 1.83 -2.60 -10.52
CA GLY A 235 1.57 -2.65 -11.97
C GLY A 235 0.50 -1.65 -12.39
N PHE A 236 -0.58 -1.53 -11.61
CA PHE A 236 -1.63 -0.54 -11.84
C PHE A 236 -1.14 0.91 -11.72
N THR A 237 -0.22 1.18 -10.80
CA THR A 237 0.43 2.50 -10.68
C THR A 237 1.25 2.81 -11.93
N GLY A 238 1.94 1.83 -12.51
CA GLY A 238 2.62 1.95 -13.80
C GLY A 238 1.68 2.41 -14.91
N GLN A 239 0.53 1.73 -15.07
CA GLN A 239 -0.50 2.10 -16.04
C GLN A 239 -1.03 3.52 -15.80
N ILE A 240 -1.33 3.87 -14.54
CA ILE A 240 -1.77 5.23 -14.20
C ILE A 240 -0.72 6.27 -14.62
N MET A 241 0.56 6.04 -14.35
CA MET A 241 1.62 7.00 -14.68
C MET A 241 1.82 7.15 -16.20
N GLU A 242 1.53 6.11 -16.97
CA GLU A 242 1.58 6.13 -18.43
C GLU A 242 0.46 6.99 -19.03
N PHE A 243 -0.79 6.79 -18.58
CA PHE A 243 -1.97 7.41 -19.19
C PHE A 243 -2.42 8.72 -18.55
N ALA A 244 -2.13 8.96 -17.26
CA ALA A 244 -2.73 10.06 -16.53
C ALA A 244 -1.99 11.40 -16.74
N CYS A 245 -2.75 12.45 -17.08
CA CYS A 245 -2.29 13.82 -16.89
C CYS A 245 -2.58 14.32 -15.46
N SER A 246 -3.62 13.77 -14.84
CA SER A 246 -3.98 14.04 -13.45
C SER A 246 -4.84 12.92 -12.90
N VAL A 247 -4.75 12.72 -11.59
CA VAL A 247 -5.52 11.70 -10.88
C VAL A 247 -6.40 12.36 -9.83
N THR A 248 -7.62 11.86 -9.69
CA THR A 248 -8.59 12.28 -8.68
C THR A 248 -9.02 11.06 -7.87
N VAL A 249 -8.99 11.16 -6.56
CA VAL A 249 -9.44 10.11 -5.61
C VAL A 249 -10.33 10.75 -4.54
N GLU A 250 -10.97 9.92 -3.74
CA GLU A 250 -11.70 10.38 -2.57
C GLU A 250 -10.79 10.81 -1.42
N ARG A 251 -11.28 11.76 -0.63
CA ARG A 251 -10.76 12.11 0.69
C ARG A 251 -11.42 11.19 1.72
N LEU A 252 -10.96 9.94 1.76
CA LEU A 252 -11.47 8.97 2.72
C LEU A 252 -11.06 9.34 4.14
N ASN A 253 -12.05 9.42 5.03
CA ASN A 253 -11.81 9.41 6.47
C ASN A 253 -11.91 7.96 6.97
N LEU A 254 -10.76 7.33 7.23
CA LEU A 254 -10.72 5.91 7.59
C LEU A 254 -11.20 5.63 9.02
N THR A 255 -11.37 6.66 9.86
CA THR A 255 -11.86 6.48 11.24
C THR A 255 -13.39 6.38 11.34
N THR A 256 -14.11 6.74 10.28
CA THR A 256 -15.58 6.75 10.25
C THR A 256 -16.18 5.55 9.54
N PHE A 257 -15.38 4.55 9.18
CA PHE A 257 -15.88 3.32 8.56
C PHE A 257 -16.36 2.36 9.65
N GLU A 258 -17.64 1.99 9.60
CA GLU A 258 -18.24 0.99 10.50
C GLU A 258 -18.04 -0.46 9.98
N SER A 259 -17.58 -0.62 8.74
CA SER A 259 -17.33 -1.92 8.10
C SER A 259 -15.89 -2.42 8.25
N ASP A 260 -15.66 -3.73 8.04
CA ASP A 260 -14.32 -4.35 7.99
C ASP A 260 -13.45 -3.91 6.78
N PHE A 261 -13.94 -2.97 5.96
CA PHE A 261 -13.21 -2.44 4.79
C PHE A 261 -11.81 -1.95 5.15
N VAL A 262 -11.64 -1.23 6.26
CA VAL A 262 -10.33 -0.67 6.61
C VAL A 262 -9.34 -1.77 6.94
N ALA A 263 -9.74 -2.78 7.72
CA ALA A 263 -8.83 -3.85 8.09
C ALA A 263 -8.52 -4.75 6.87
N GLN A 264 -9.52 -5.12 6.06
CA GLN A 264 -9.30 -5.86 4.81
C GLN A 264 -8.45 -5.07 3.82
N GLY A 265 -8.76 -3.79 3.61
CA GLY A 265 -8.00 -2.91 2.73
C GLY A 265 -6.55 -2.70 3.19
N ARG A 266 -6.27 -2.83 4.50
CA ARG A 266 -4.88 -2.86 5.00
C ARG A 266 -4.20 -4.21 4.83
N ARG A 267 -4.95 -5.33 4.87
CA ARG A 267 -4.41 -6.66 4.54
C ARG A 267 -4.05 -6.78 3.06
N GLU A 268 -4.71 -6.01 2.20
CA GLU A 268 -4.55 -6.05 0.74
C GLU A 268 -3.86 -4.80 0.16
N ALA A 269 -3.07 -4.10 0.96
CA ALA A 269 -2.30 -2.92 0.54
C ALA A 269 -3.11 -1.73 -0.03
N ILE A 270 -4.44 -1.83 -0.20
CA ILE A 270 -5.31 -0.79 -0.77
C ILE A 270 -5.15 0.54 -0.02
N ILE A 271 -5.18 0.48 1.32
CA ILE A 271 -5.08 1.69 2.15
C ILE A 271 -3.70 2.33 2.03
N ASP A 272 -2.63 1.53 2.09
CA ASP A 272 -1.26 2.01 1.99
C ASP A 272 -1.00 2.60 0.59
N TRP A 273 -1.50 1.94 -0.45
CA TRP A 273 -1.44 2.43 -1.82
C TRP A 273 -2.17 3.76 -2.00
N HIS A 274 -3.43 3.86 -1.57
CA HIS A 274 -4.27 5.05 -1.74
C HIS A 274 -3.78 6.25 -0.92
N GLN A 275 -3.28 6.01 0.30
CA GLN A 275 -2.87 7.08 1.21
C GLN A 275 -1.41 7.49 1.04
N SER A 276 -0.52 6.56 0.67
CA SER A 276 0.93 6.77 0.69
C SER A 276 1.60 6.55 -0.66
N TRP A 277 1.41 5.39 -1.29
CA TRP A 277 2.24 5.01 -2.44
C TRP A 277 1.87 5.79 -3.70
N LEU A 278 0.60 5.80 -4.09
CA LEU A 278 0.13 6.49 -5.29
C LEU A 278 0.45 7.99 -5.26
N PRO A 279 0.13 8.77 -4.20
CA PRO A 279 0.49 10.19 -4.15
C PRO A 279 1.99 10.44 -4.35
N GLN A 280 2.84 9.59 -3.77
CA GLN A 280 4.28 9.74 -3.88
C GLN A 280 4.81 9.35 -5.26
N ALA A 281 4.31 8.25 -5.84
CA ALA A 281 4.65 7.84 -7.19
C ALA A 281 4.28 8.93 -8.22
N LEU A 282 3.08 9.51 -8.11
CA LEU A 282 2.65 10.61 -8.99
C LEU A 282 3.56 11.85 -8.85
N ARG A 283 3.95 12.20 -7.62
CA ARG A 283 4.87 13.32 -7.35
C ARG A 283 6.25 13.04 -7.95
N VAL A 284 6.78 11.82 -7.77
CA VAL A 284 8.08 11.41 -8.33
C VAL A 284 8.04 11.42 -9.86
N ALA A 285 6.93 10.98 -10.46
CA ALA A 285 6.70 11.05 -11.90
C ALA A 285 6.58 12.48 -12.46
N GLY A 286 6.56 13.51 -11.59
CA GLY A 286 6.34 14.90 -12.01
C GLY A 286 4.95 15.13 -12.60
N LEU A 287 3.98 14.30 -12.22
CA LEU A 287 2.57 14.46 -12.59
C LEU A 287 1.91 15.51 -11.70
N ALA A 288 0.78 16.06 -12.17
CA ALA A 288 0.00 16.99 -11.38
C ALA A 288 -0.37 16.35 -10.02
N PRO A 289 -0.40 17.13 -8.91
CA PRO A 289 -0.74 16.61 -7.61
C PRO A 289 -2.06 15.84 -7.63
N LEU A 290 -2.09 14.72 -6.92
CA LEU A 290 -3.29 13.93 -6.68
C LEU A 290 -4.38 14.83 -6.08
N LEU A 291 -5.53 14.89 -6.74
CA LEU A 291 -6.67 15.67 -6.26
C LEU A 291 -7.55 14.79 -5.36
N ARG A 292 -7.77 15.21 -4.11
CA ARG A 292 -8.71 14.55 -3.19
C ARG A 292 -10.05 15.30 -3.15
N VAL A 293 -11.14 14.61 -3.47
CA VAL A 293 -12.52 15.16 -3.46
C VAL A 293 -13.35 14.56 -2.33
N GLU A 294 -14.43 15.22 -1.93
CA GLU A 294 -15.33 14.69 -0.90
C GLU A 294 -15.88 13.31 -1.30
N PRO A 295 -15.93 12.32 -0.39
CA PRO A 295 -16.41 10.97 -0.70
C PRO A 295 -17.94 10.87 -0.74
N TYR A 296 -18.65 11.78 -0.07
CA TYR A 296 -20.10 11.65 0.14
C TYR A 296 -20.88 11.46 -1.18
N GLY A 297 -21.59 10.34 -1.33
CA GLY A 297 -22.48 10.08 -2.46
C GLY A 297 -21.85 9.58 -3.76
N THR A 298 -20.53 9.37 -3.84
CA THR A 298 -19.89 8.81 -5.06
C THR A 298 -20.45 7.45 -5.46
N SER A 299 -20.81 6.61 -4.49
CA SER A 299 -21.44 5.29 -4.70
C SER A 299 -22.98 5.31 -4.67
N GLN A 300 -23.62 6.45 -4.41
CA GLN A 300 -25.08 6.55 -4.23
C GLN A 300 -25.80 7.22 -5.40
N TYR A 301 -25.08 8.00 -6.22
CA TYR A 301 -25.65 8.75 -7.32
C TYR A 301 -25.22 8.17 -8.68
N CYS A 302 -26.12 8.23 -9.65
CA CYS A 302 -25.79 7.86 -11.02
C CYS A 302 -24.85 8.88 -11.64
N SER A 303 -23.72 8.41 -12.17
CA SER A 303 -22.72 9.25 -12.85
C SER A 303 -23.22 9.88 -14.14
N LEU A 304 -24.28 9.32 -14.76
CA LEU A 304 -24.86 9.81 -16.00
C LEU A 304 -25.95 10.87 -15.77
N CYS A 305 -26.90 10.62 -14.86
CA CYS A 305 -28.07 11.49 -14.67
C CYS A 305 -28.20 12.14 -13.29
N ARG A 306 -27.25 11.88 -12.38
CA ARG A 306 -27.21 12.42 -10.99
C ARG A 306 -28.38 12.03 -10.09
N ARG A 307 -29.31 11.17 -10.51
CA ARG A 307 -30.36 10.64 -9.63
C ARG A 307 -29.76 9.66 -8.63
N LYS A 308 -30.33 9.63 -7.42
CA LYS A 308 -30.00 8.62 -6.41
C LYS A 308 -30.38 7.24 -6.95
N GLY A 309 -29.48 6.27 -6.80
CA GLY A 309 -29.70 4.88 -7.16
C GLY A 309 -29.53 3.96 -5.95
N GLN A 310 -29.56 2.65 -6.22
CA GLN A 310 -29.34 1.61 -5.22
C GLN A 310 -28.11 0.80 -5.62
N ARG A 311 -27.22 0.56 -4.66
CA ARG A 311 -26.03 -0.25 -4.85
C ARG A 311 -26.21 -1.60 -4.17
N ASP A 312 -25.92 -2.67 -4.90
CA ASP A 312 -25.77 -4.01 -4.37
C ASP A 312 -24.46 -4.61 -4.90
N ARG A 313 -23.47 -4.76 -4.03
CA ARG A 313 -22.12 -5.25 -4.35
C ARG A 313 -21.50 -4.53 -5.56
N HIS A 314 -21.37 -5.22 -6.70
CA HIS A 314 -20.79 -4.72 -7.94
C HIS A 314 -21.82 -4.04 -8.87
N ARG A 315 -23.11 -4.05 -8.54
CA ARG A 315 -24.19 -3.50 -9.35
C ARG A 315 -24.70 -2.19 -8.76
N PHE A 316 -24.94 -1.21 -9.62
CA PHE A 316 -25.62 0.03 -9.29
C PHE A 316 -26.86 0.19 -10.15
N ALA A 317 -28.05 0.17 -9.55
CA ALA A 317 -29.33 0.35 -10.22
C ALA A 317 -29.75 1.84 -10.19
N CYS A 318 -29.88 2.44 -11.38
CA CYS A 318 -30.40 3.79 -11.56
C CYS A 318 -31.83 3.72 -12.12
N PRO A 319 -32.81 4.44 -11.55
CA PRO A 319 -34.19 4.44 -12.04
C PRO A 319 -34.37 5.06 -13.44
N ARG A 320 -33.35 5.76 -13.96
CA ARG A 320 -33.38 6.39 -15.30
C ARG A 320 -32.41 5.75 -16.30
N CYS A 321 -31.25 5.33 -15.85
CA CYS A 321 -30.16 4.87 -16.73
C CYS A 321 -29.95 3.36 -16.73
N GLY A 322 -30.77 2.60 -15.98
CA GLY A 322 -30.62 1.16 -15.83
C GLY A 322 -29.48 0.76 -14.88
N VAL A 323 -28.93 -0.42 -15.11
CA VAL A 323 -27.90 -1.02 -14.26
C VAL A 323 -26.50 -0.67 -14.79
N LEU A 324 -25.63 -0.22 -13.89
CA LEU A 324 -24.23 0.09 -14.16
C LEU A 324 -23.32 -0.77 -13.27
N ASP A 325 -22.06 -0.92 -13.67
CA ASP A 325 -21.02 -1.36 -12.74
C ASP A 325 -20.82 -0.28 -11.65
N ALA A 326 -20.89 -0.71 -10.39
CA ALA A 326 -20.90 0.20 -9.25
C ALA A 326 -19.55 0.92 -9.06
N HIS A 327 -18.43 0.25 -9.33
CA HIS A 327 -17.09 0.82 -9.19
C HIS A 327 -16.78 1.79 -10.33
N VAL A 328 -17.15 1.44 -11.56
CA VAL A 328 -17.07 2.36 -12.71
C VAL A 328 -17.95 3.59 -12.48
N ASN A 329 -19.16 3.41 -11.95
CA ASN A 329 -20.04 4.53 -11.61
C ASN A 329 -19.42 5.44 -10.55
N ALA A 330 -18.85 4.87 -9.48
CA ALA A 330 -18.17 5.62 -8.43
C ALA A 330 -16.94 6.36 -8.97
N GLY A 331 -16.08 5.70 -9.74
CA GLY A 331 -14.95 6.31 -10.42
C GLY A 331 -15.36 7.49 -11.30
N ARG A 332 -16.47 7.37 -12.04
CA ARG A 332 -16.97 8.46 -12.90
C ARG A 332 -17.50 9.63 -12.07
N ASN A 333 -18.12 9.38 -10.92
CA ASN A 333 -18.50 10.44 -10.00
C ASN A 333 -17.28 11.17 -9.43
N ILE A 334 -16.23 10.44 -9.07
CA ILE A 334 -14.96 11.00 -8.58
C ILE A 334 -14.30 11.85 -9.68
N LEU A 335 -14.21 11.34 -10.91
CA LEU A 335 -13.68 12.08 -12.06
C LEU A 335 -14.43 13.40 -12.28
N ASN A 336 -15.76 13.33 -12.29
CA ASN A 336 -16.63 14.50 -12.48
C ASN A 336 -16.44 15.57 -11.39
N ARG A 337 -16.27 15.17 -10.13
CA ARG A 337 -15.94 16.10 -9.04
C ARG A 337 -14.56 16.72 -9.24
N GLY A 338 -13.59 15.92 -9.69
CA GLY A 338 -12.26 16.43 -10.03
C GLY A 338 -12.31 17.51 -11.11
N TRP A 339 -13.16 17.34 -12.12
CA TRP A 339 -13.40 18.37 -13.13
C TRP A 339 -14.04 19.63 -12.56
N ALA A 340 -15.04 19.50 -11.69
CA ALA A 340 -15.69 20.65 -11.05
C ALA A 340 -14.69 21.50 -10.25
N VAL A 341 -13.84 20.86 -9.44
CA VAL A 341 -12.80 21.55 -8.65
C VAL A 341 -11.75 22.24 -9.53
N ARG A 342 -11.38 21.63 -10.66
CA ARG A 342 -10.43 22.26 -11.60
C ARG A 342 -11.04 23.48 -12.28
N ARG A 343 -12.31 23.42 -12.67
CA ARG A 343 -13.03 24.55 -13.28
C ARG A 343 -13.19 25.72 -12.31
N SER A 344 -13.45 25.47 -11.02
CA SER A 344 -13.54 26.56 -10.04
C SER A 344 -12.19 27.24 -9.83
N LYS A 345 -11.08 26.48 -9.81
CA LYS A 345 -9.73 27.04 -9.69
C LYS A 345 -9.25 27.82 -10.91
N ALA A 346 -9.80 27.58 -12.10
CA ALA A 346 -9.43 28.31 -13.32
C ALA A 346 -10.20 29.62 -13.51
N ARG A 347 -11.25 29.86 -12.70
CA ARG A 347 -12.08 31.07 -12.73
C ARG A 347 -11.68 32.11 -11.68
N ASN A 348 -10.88 31.70 -10.69
CA ASN A 348 -10.23 32.54 -9.71
C ASN A 348 -8.78 32.75 -10.14
#